data_AF-A0A6J7KYT3-F1
#
_entry.id   AF-A0A6J7KYT3-F1
#
_cell.length_a   1.000
_cell.length_b   1.000
_cell.length_c   1.000
_cell.angle_alpha   90.00
_cell.angle_beta   90.00
_cell.angle_gamma   90.00
#
_symmetry.space_group_name_H-M   'P 1'
#
loop_
_entity.id
_entity.type
_entity.pdbx_description
1 polymer ?
#
loop_
_entity_poly.entity_id
_entity_poly.type
_entity_poly.pdbx_seq_one_letter_code
_entity_poly.pdbx_strand_id
1 'polypeptide(L)'
;MGRAISRAHLIATKKHESWIVGHQQTFDYYISPHVKTDGSRVQCIIAGAFYQHEEDYMQYQGNQHWRGALMLTEVKNGSYDIVTLSVDYLLRNWL
;
A
#
# COMPACT_ATOMS: atom_id res chain seq x y z
N MET A 1 -20.50 -5.87 -11.86
CA MET A 1 -19.51 -5.72 -10.78
C MET A 1 -18.54 -4.61 -11.14
N GLY A 2 -18.24 -3.68 -10.22
CA GLY A 2 -17.38 -2.52 -10.48
C GLY A 2 -15.90 -2.87 -10.52
N ARG A 3 -15.15 -2.32 -11.47
CA ARG A 3 -13.70 -2.52 -11.61
C ARG A 3 -12.97 -2.05 -10.34
N ALA A 4 -12.01 -2.85 -9.85
CA ALA A 4 -11.16 -2.47 -8.74
C ALA A 4 -10.42 -1.16 -9.04
N ILE A 5 -10.27 -0.31 -8.02
CA ILE A 5 -9.57 0.98 -8.16
C ILE A 5 -8.07 0.69 -8.25
N SER A 6 -7.43 1.15 -9.32
CA SER A 6 -6.05 0.75 -9.66
C SER A 6 -4.96 1.68 -9.11
N ARG A 7 -5.34 2.77 -8.43
CA ARG A 7 -4.40 3.77 -7.91
C ARG A 7 -4.82 4.25 -6.54
N ALA A 8 -3.86 4.43 -5.64
CA ALA A 8 -4.12 4.89 -4.28
C ALA A 8 -4.80 6.27 -4.24
N HIS A 9 -4.37 7.20 -5.11
CA HIS A 9 -4.99 8.53 -5.18
C HIS A 9 -6.49 8.46 -5.53
N LEU A 10 -6.89 7.54 -6.42
CA LEU A 10 -8.30 7.37 -6.80
C LEU A 10 -9.13 6.79 -5.66
N ILE A 11 -8.52 6.00 -4.77
CA ILE A 11 -9.19 5.53 -3.55
C ILE A 11 -9.46 6.73 -2.66
N ALA A 12 -8.46 7.59 -2.42
CA ALA A 12 -8.62 8.80 -1.62
C ALA A 12 -9.70 9.74 -2.20
N THR A 13 -9.68 9.99 -3.52
CA THR A 13 -10.67 10.84 -4.19
C THR A 13 -12.10 10.28 -4.13
N LYS A 14 -12.26 8.94 -4.20
CA LYS A 14 -13.59 8.31 -4.19
C LYS A 14 -14.13 8.06 -2.78
N LYS A 15 -13.24 7.88 -1.80
CA LYS A 15 -13.62 7.48 -0.43
C LYS A 15 -13.51 8.61 0.58
N HIS A 16 -12.73 9.65 0.29
CA HIS A 16 -12.45 10.76 1.19
C HIS A 16 -11.94 10.34 2.59
N GLU A 17 -11.37 9.14 2.67
CA GLU A 17 -10.91 8.49 3.89
C GLU A 17 -9.62 7.72 3.60
N SER A 18 -8.88 7.36 4.65
CA SER A 18 -7.70 6.51 4.53
C SER A 18 -8.07 5.04 4.30
N TRP A 19 -7.38 4.37 3.39
CA TRP A 19 -7.62 2.96 3.04
C TRP A 19 -6.31 2.24 2.76
N ILE A 20 -6.22 0.97 3.13
CA ILE A 20 -5.11 0.08 2.77
C ILE A 20 -5.72 -1.16 2.14
N VAL A 21 -5.26 -1.52 0.94
CA VAL A 21 -5.80 -2.65 0.17
C VAL A 21 -4.67 -3.46 -0.46
N GLY A 22 -4.88 -4.78 -0.59
CA GLY A 22 -3.88 -5.72 -1.12
C GLY A 22 -4.25 -6.33 -2.48
N HIS A 23 -5.20 -5.75 -3.22
CA HIS A 23 -5.74 -6.38 -4.44
C HIS A 23 -4.85 -6.27 -5.67
N GLN A 24 -3.69 -5.59 -5.58
CA GLN A 24 -2.70 -5.52 -6.66
C GLN A 24 -1.30 -5.77 -6.12
N GLN A 25 -0.50 -6.50 -6.91
CA GLN A 25 0.91 -6.78 -6.66
C GLN A 25 1.78 -5.54 -6.93
N THR A 26 1.62 -4.51 -6.11
CA THR A 26 2.37 -3.24 -6.22
C THR A 26 2.55 -2.61 -4.84
N PHE A 27 3.30 -1.52 -4.80
CA PHE A 27 3.31 -0.54 -3.72
C PHE A 27 2.97 0.84 -4.28
N ASP A 28 1.71 1.25 -4.14
CA ASP A 28 1.22 2.57 -4.51
C ASP A 28 0.74 3.28 -3.25
N TYR A 29 1.43 4.34 -2.85
CA TYR A 29 1.13 5.10 -1.64
C TYR A 29 0.82 6.55 -2.01
N TYR A 30 -0.33 7.02 -1.54
CA TYR A 30 -0.79 8.38 -1.73
C TYR A 30 -1.10 9.04 -0.39
N ILE A 31 -0.59 10.25 -0.21
CA ILE A 31 -0.94 11.16 0.88
C ILE A 31 -1.69 12.33 0.26
N SER A 32 -2.89 12.61 0.77
CA SER A 32 -3.65 13.77 0.35
C SER A 32 -2.94 15.07 0.75
N PRO A 33 -2.87 16.09 -0.13
CA PRO A 33 -2.38 17.41 0.22
C PRO A 33 -3.36 18.18 1.13
N HIS A 34 -4.58 17.67 1.29
CA HIS A 34 -5.62 18.23 2.16
C HIS A 34 -5.93 17.29 3.32
N VAL A 35 -6.32 17.89 4.44
CA VAL A 35 -6.81 17.19 5.64
C VAL A 35 -8.33 17.16 5.66
N LYS A 36 -8.90 16.21 6.42
CA LYS A 36 -10.32 16.20 6.74
C LYS A 36 -10.69 17.38 7.63
N THR A 37 -11.99 17.63 7.77
CA THR A 37 -12.52 18.70 8.63
C THR A 37 -12.14 18.52 10.11
N ASP A 38 -11.88 17.29 10.55
CA ASP A 38 -11.38 16.96 11.90
C ASP A 38 -9.86 17.12 12.04
N GLY A 39 -9.16 17.60 10.99
CA GLY A 39 -7.72 17.78 10.95
C GLY A 39 -6.92 16.50 10.67
N SER A 40 -7.56 15.34 10.55
CA SER A 40 -6.84 14.08 10.26
C SER A 40 -6.43 13.98 8.79
N ARG A 41 -5.27 13.36 8.55
CA ARG A 41 -4.71 13.12 7.21
C ARG A 41 -5.47 12.01 6.49
N VAL A 42 -5.62 12.14 5.18
CA VAL A 42 -6.13 11.09 4.30
C VAL A 42 -4.98 10.44 3.56
N GLN A 43 -4.84 9.13 3.73
CA GLN A 43 -3.73 8.34 3.21
C GLN A 43 -4.23 7.01 2.67
N CYS A 44 -3.90 6.71 1.42
CA CYS A 44 -4.30 5.47 0.77
C CYS A 44 -3.09 4.67 0.33
N ILE A 45 -3.13 3.35 0.52
CA ILE A 45 -2.08 2.43 0.11
C ILE A 45 -2.69 1.25 -0.65
N ILE A 46 -2.04 0.88 -1.76
CA ILE A 46 -2.19 -0.43 -2.40
C ILE A 46 -0.88 -1.18 -2.18
N ALA A 47 -0.92 -2.27 -1.41
CA ALA A 47 0.23 -3.11 -1.07
C ALA A 47 -0.19 -4.59 -1.01
N GLY A 48 0.01 -5.31 -2.12
CA GLY A 48 -0.50 -6.68 -2.28
C GLY A 48 0.56 -7.71 -2.67
N ALA A 49 1.84 -7.44 -2.41
CA ALA A 49 2.93 -8.32 -2.78
C ALA A 49 3.75 -8.74 -1.54
N PHE A 50 3.55 -9.97 -1.08
CA PHE A 50 4.32 -10.61 -0.01
C PHE A 50 4.62 -12.07 -0.34
N TYR A 51 5.59 -12.28 -1.22
CA TYR A 51 6.05 -13.59 -1.67
C TYR A 51 7.49 -13.48 -2.19
N GLN A 52 8.19 -14.60 -2.27
CA GLN A 52 9.61 -14.64 -2.66
C GLN A 52 9.81 -14.99 -4.13
N HIS A 53 8.87 -15.71 -4.75
CA HIS A 53 9.02 -16.24 -6.10
C HIS A 53 8.67 -15.20 -7.18
N GLU A 54 9.16 -15.44 -8.39
CA GLU A 54 8.59 -14.80 -9.58
C GLU A 54 7.38 -15.60 -10.05
N GLU A 55 6.37 -14.91 -10.54
CA GLU A 55 5.17 -15.52 -11.09
C GLU A 55 5.46 -15.93 -12.53
N ASP A 56 5.37 -17.22 -12.83
CA ASP A 56 5.73 -17.79 -14.14
C ASP A 56 4.88 -17.23 -15.30
N TYR A 57 3.66 -16.77 -14.99
CA TYR A 57 2.77 -16.16 -15.97
C TYR A 57 3.11 -14.70 -16.28
N MET A 58 4.00 -14.06 -15.50
CA MET A 58 4.42 -12.68 -15.70
C MET A 58 5.74 -12.62 -16.47
N GLN A 59 5.82 -11.65 -17.39
CA GLN A 59 7.08 -11.30 -18.01
C GLN A 59 8.01 -10.64 -16.99
N TYR A 60 9.31 -10.55 -17.32
CA TYR A 60 10.34 -9.94 -16.47
C TYR A 60 9.90 -8.61 -15.84
N GLN A 61 9.37 -7.68 -16.63
CA GLN A 61 8.91 -6.38 -16.11
C GLN A 61 7.74 -6.48 -15.12
N GLY A 62 6.85 -7.45 -15.28
CA GLY A 62 5.72 -7.67 -14.37
C GLY A 62 6.15 -8.22 -13.01
N ASN A 63 7.20 -9.04 -12.99
CA ASN A 63 7.77 -9.60 -11.78
C ASN A 63 8.57 -8.60 -10.93
N GLN A 64 9.04 -7.52 -11.55
CA GLN A 64 9.80 -6.45 -10.89
C GLN A 64 8.86 -5.43 -10.23
N HIS A 65 8.48 -5.71 -8.98
CA HIS A 65 7.69 -4.81 -8.13
C HIS A 65 8.14 -4.92 -6.67
N TRP A 66 7.80 -3.91 -5.85
CA TRP A 66 8.07 -3.94 -4.42
C TRP A 66 7.34 -5.11 -3.75
N ARG A 67 8.02 -5.78 -2.82
CA ARG A 67 7.47 -6.89 -2.02
C ARG A 67 7.79 -6.67 -0.56
N GLY A 68 6.79 -6.72 0.30
CA GLY A 68 6.99 -6.42 1.71
C GLY A 68 5.72 -6.33 2.53
N ALA A 69 5.93 -6.00 3.80
CA ALA A 69 4.91 -5.67 4.76
C ALA A 69 4.97 -4.18 5.10
N LEU A 70 3.90 -3.69 5.72
CA LEU A 70 3.80 -2.32 6.21
C LEU A 70 3.59 -2.37 7.72
N MET A 71 4.39 -1.61 8.45
CA MET A 71 4.14 -1.32 9.86
C MET A 71 3.57 0.08 9.95
N LEU A 72 2.41 0.21 10.59
CA LEU A 72 1.76 1.50 10.82
C LEU A 72 2.07 1.96 12.23
N THR A 73 2.62 3.17 12.35
CA THR A 73 2.91 3.83 13.62
C THR A 73 1.99 5.03 13.82
N GLU A 74 1.83 5.49 15.07
CA GLU A 74 1.02 6.66 15.40
C GLU A 74 -0.41 6.63 14.83
N VAL A 75 -1.04 5.46 14.84
CA VAL A 75 -2.36 5.27 14.24
C VAL A 75 -3.43 5.98 15.06
N LYS A 76 -4.07 6.99 14.46
CA LYS A 76 -5.14 7.77 15.08
C LYS A 76 -6.13 8.29 14.04
N ASN A 77 -7.41 7.95 14.19
CA ASN A 77 -8.50 8.42 13.32
C ASN A 77 -8.25 8.22 11.80
N GLY A 78 -7.63 7.10 11.44
CA GLY A 78 -7.26 6.80 10.05
C GLY A 78 -6.00 7.51 9.55
N SER A 79 -5.38 8.38 10.35
CA SER A 79 -4.00 8.83 10.14
C SER A 79 -3.00 7.84 10.72
N TYR A 80 -1.83 7.77 10.12
CA TYR A 80 -0.71 6.91 10.52
C TYR A 80 0.57 7.43 9.89
N ASP A 81 1.73 7.03 10.42
CA ASP A 81 3.00 7.04 9.69
C ASP A 81 3.34 5.61 9.26
N ILE A 82 4.10 5.48 8.18
CA ILE A 82 4.37 4.18 7.56
C ILE A 82 5.85 3.85 7.69
N VAL A 83 6.13 2.59 8.02
CA VAL A 83 7.43 1.97 7.84
C VAL A 83 7.27 0.82 6.84
N THR A 84 8.01 0.88 5.74
CA THR A 84 8.06 -0.21 4.76
C THR A 84 9.08 -1.26 5.19
N LEU A 85 8.65 -2.52 5.18
CA LEU A 85 9.48 -3.66 5.55
C LEU A 85 9.58 -4.57 4.33
N SER A 86 10.71 -4.52 3.60
CA SER A 86 10.89 -5.41 2.45
C SER A 86 10.97 -6.87 2.89
N VAL A 87 10.47 -7.79 2.05
CA VAL A 87 10.60 -9.24 2.28
C VAL A 87 12.06 -9.61 2.51
N ASP A 88 12.98 -9.07 1.70
CA ASP A 88 14.42 -9.27 1.84
C ASP A 88 14.99 -8.86 3.20
N TYR A 89 14.54 -7.73 3.74
CA TYR A 89 14.99 -7.27 5.05
C TYR A 89 14.48 -8.20 6.15
N LEU A 90 13.21 -8.63 6.05
CA LEU A 90 12.60 -9.54 7.00
C LEU A 90 13.30 -10.91 7.00
N LEU A 91 13.56 -11.49 5.83
CA LEU A 91 14.29 -12.76 5.68
C LEU A 91 15.75 -12.71 6.15
N ARG A 92 16.37 -11.53 6.13
CA ARG A 92 17.76 -11.40 6.57
C ARG A 92 17.91 -11.26 8.08
N ASN A 93 16.88 -10.77 8.78
CA ASN A 93 17.02 -10.33 10.17
C ASN A 93 16.02 -11.00 11.12
N TRP A 94 14.90 -11.53 10.63
CA TRP A 94 13.76 -11.90 11.46
C TRP A 94 13.08 -13.24 11.10
N LEU A 95 13.18 -13.67 9.84
CA LEU A 95 12.60 -14.93 9.33
C LEU A 95 13.71 -15.86 8.85
#